data_AF-A0A6P0CBQ1-F1
#
_entry.id   AF-A0A6P0CBQ1-F1
#
_cell.length_a   1.000
_cell.length_b   1.000
_cell.length_c   1.000
_cell.angle_alpha   90.00
_cell.angle_beta   90.00
_cell.angle_gamma   90.00
#
_symmetry.space_group_name_H-M   'P 1'
#
loop_
_entity.id
_entity.type
_entity.pdbx_description
1 polymer ?
#
loop_
_entity_poly.entity_id
_entity_poly.type
_entity_poly.pdbx_seq_one_letter_code
_entity_poly.pdbx_strand_id
1 'polypeptide(L)' 'MPFVFIFVVSIVATYWTFKDAKSRGMNAQGWALVILLTSMLGLPIYLVVRRPKTTSA' A
#
# COMPACT_ATOMS: atom_id res chain seq x y z
N MET A 1 23.80 -6.70 6.29
CA MET A 1 22.81 -6.03 7.18
C MET A 1 21.42 -6.06 6.52
N PRO A 2 20.67 -7.16 6.63
CA PRO A 2 19.40 -7.36 5.92
C PRO A 2 18.26 -6.43 6.36
N PHE A 3 18.37 -5.82 7.55
CA PHE A 3 17.36 -4.94 8.12
C PHE A 3 17.15 -3.63 7.33
N VAL A 4 18.22 -3.09 6.73
CA VAL A 4 18.14 -1.86 5.91
C VAL A 4 17.28 -2.10 4.68
N PHE A 5 17.43 -3.26 4.04
CA PHE A 5 16.66 -3.63 2.85
C PHE A 5 15.17 -3.74 3.17
N ILE A 6 14.81 -4.45 4.25
CA ILE A 6 13.41 -4.59 4.70
C ILE A 6 12.81 -3.22 5.00
N PHE A 7 13.57 -2.34 5.67
CA PHE A 7 13.10 -1.00 6.02
C PHE A 7 12.81 -0.15 4.77
N VAL A 8 13.71 -0.17 3.79
CA VAL A 8 13.51 0.55 2.52
C VAL A 8 12.31 0.01 1.76
N VAL A 9 12.16 -1.31 1.67
CA VAL A 9 11.01 -1.94 1.01
C VAL A 9 9.70 -1.57 1.70
N SER A 10 9.64 -1.59 3.03
CA SER A 10 8.44 -1.20 3.78
C SER A 10 8.04 0.26 3.57
N ILE A 11 9.00 1.18 3.50
CA ILE A 11 8.73 2.60 3.21
C ILE A 11 8.17 2.76 1.80
N VAL A 12 8.81 2.16 0.80
CA VAL A 12 8.36 2.21 -0.60
C VAL A 12 6.97 1.61 -0.75
N ALA A 13 6.72 0.45 -0.12
CA ALA A 13 5.42 -0.22 -0.08
C ALA A 13 4.32 0.67 0.51
N THR A 14 4.58 1.31 1.65
CA THR A 14 3.63 2.20 2.33
C THR A 14 3.31 3.42 1.47
N TYR A 15 4.35 4.08 0.94
CA TYR A 15 4.19 5.24 0.07
C TYR A 15 3.42 4.91 -1.21
N TRP A 16 3.77 3.79 -1.85
CA TRP A 16 3.12 3.31 -3.06
C TRP A 16 1.63 3.03 -2.81
N THR A 17 1.32 2.32 -1.72
CA THR A 17 -0.06 1.99 -1.35
C THR A 17 -0.88 3.24 -1.07
N PHE A 18 -0.32 4.22 -0.37
CA PHE A 18 -0.99 5.50 -0.16
C PHE A 18 -1.34 6.18 -1.49
N LYS A 19 -0.38 6.26 -2.42
CA LYS A 19 -0.59 6.87 -3.74
C LYS A 19 -1.57 6.06 -4.59
N ASP A 20 -1.47 4.73 -4.61
CA ASP A 20 -2.34 3.83 -5.36
C ASP A 20 -3.78 3.91 -4.82
N ALA A 21 -3.96 3.91 -3.49
CA ALA A 21 -5.27 4.02 -2.85
C ALA A 21 -5.91 5.38 -3.13
N LYS A 22 -5.14 6.47 -3.04
CA LYS A 22 -5.59 7.82 -3.38
C LYS A 22 -6.02 7.89 -4.85
N SER A 23 -5.25 7.28 -5.77
CA SER A 23 -5.58 7.26 -7.20
C SER A 23 -6.86 6.47 -7.54
N ARG A 24 -7.23 5.51 -6.68
CA ARG A 24 -8.43 4.68 -6.82
C ARG A 24 -9.63 5.21 -6.04
N GLY A 25 -9.54 6.42 -5.47
CA GLY A 25 -10.59 6.98 -4.61
C GLY A 25 -10.88 6.16 -3.35
N MET A 26 -9.92 5.33 -2.92
CA MET A 26 -10.00 4.54 -1.69
C MET A 26 -9.45 5.35 -0.51
N ASN A 27 -9.80 4.94 0.72
CA ASN A 27 -9.27 5.56 1.93
C ASN A 27 -7.74 5.33 2.06
N ALA A 28 -6.95 6.26 1.51
CA ALA A 28 -5.51 6.16 1.44
C ALA A 28 -4.84 6.16 2.81
N GLN A 29 -5.36 6.95 3.76
CA GLN A 29 -4.85 7.00 5.12
C GLN A 29 -5.13 5.68 5.87
N GLY A 30 -6.33 5.12 5.71
CA GLY A 30 -6.69 3.82 6.27
C GLY A 30 -5.80 2.69 5.76
N TRP A 31 -5.58 2.62 4.44
CA TRP A 31 -4.69 1.61 3.86
C TRP A 31 -3.23 1.79 4.22
N ALA A 32 -2.73 3.03 4.31
CA ALA A 32 -1.39 3.29 4.79
C ALA A 32 -1.19 2.84 6.24
N LEU A 33 -2.18 3.07 7.12
CA LEU A 33 -2.15 2.59 8.50
C LEU A 33 -2.18 1.06 8.59
N VAL A 34 -3.01 0.39 7.79
CA VAL A 34 -3.04 -1.07 7.71
C VAL A 34 -1.68 -1.62 7.32
N ILE A 35 -1.05 -1.07 6.28
CA ILE A 35 0.28 -1.52 5.84
C ILE A 35 1.37 -1.15 6.85
N LEU A 36 1.27 -0.02 7.54
CA LEU A 36 2.23 0.32 8.59
C LEU A 36 2.18 -0.70 9.74
N LEU A 37 0.98 -1.12 10.15
CA LEU A 37 0.77 -2.06 11.26
C LEU A 37 1.06 -3.52 10.89
N THR A 38 0.72 -3.92 9.66
CA THR A 38 0.80 -5.32 9.22
C THR A 38 1.95 -5.60 8.27
N SER A 39 2.64 -4.56 7.77
CA SER A 39 3.81 -4.57 6.87
C SER A 39 3.73 -5.62 5.76
N MET A 40 4.22 -6.84 6.01
CA MET A 40 4.22 -7.93 5.04
C MET A 40 2.83 -8.46 4.66
N LEU A 41 1.86 -8.47 5.58
CA LEU A 41 0.54 -9.04 5.30
C LEU A 41 -0.44 -8.03 4.70
N GLY A 42 -0.27 -6.74 5.03
CA GLY A 42 -1.15 -5.68 4.55
C GLY A 42 -1.08 -5.46 3.05
N LEU A 43 0.11 -5.64 2.46
CA LEU A 43 0.32 -5.39 1.03
C LEU A 43 -0.36 -6.43 0.12
N PRO A 44 -0.25 -7.76 0.36
CA PRO A 44 -1.04 -8.75 -0.36
C PRO A 44 -2.55 -8.52 -0.23
N ILE A 45 -3.03 -8.22 0.99
CA ILE A 45 -4.45 -7.95 1.23
C ILE A 45 -4.90 -6.71 0.45
N TYR A 46 -4.11 -5.64 0.47
CA TYR A 46 -4.38 -4.44 -0.33
C TYR A 46 -4.46 -4.76 -1.82
N LEU A 47 -3.54 -5.56 -2.35
CA LEU A 47 -3.52 -5.93 -3.77
C LEU A 47 -4.75 -6.74 -4.20
N VAL A 48 -5.35 -7.51 -3.30
CA VAL A 48 -6.58 -8.27 -3.54
C VAL A 48 -7.82 -7.37 -3.44
N VAL A 49 -7.87 -6.48 -2.46
CA VAL A 49 -9.05 -5.63 -2.18
C VAL A 49 -9.03 -4.32 -2.97
N ARG A 50 -7.90 -3.92 -3.56
CA ARG A 50 -7.79 -2.66 -4.30
C ARG A 50 -8.83 -2.62 -5.42
N ARG A 51 -9.57 -1.52 -5.48
CA ARG A 51 -10.54 -1.29 -6.54
C ARG A 51 -9.84 -1.16 -7.89
N PRO A 52 -10.47 -1.53 -9.02
CA PRO A 52 -9.92 -1.21 -10.33
C PRO A 52 -9.63 0.30 -10.39
N LYS A 53 -8.55 0.67 -11.09
CA LYS A 53 -8.38 2.09 -11.42
C LYS A 53 -9.58 2.44 -12.28
N THR A 54 -10.20 3.59 -12.01
CA THR A 54 -11.22 4.12 -12.90
C THR A 54 -10.54 4.35 -14.24
N THR A 55 -10.67 3.38 -15.15
CA THR A 55 -10.39 3.57 -16.55
C THR A 55 -11.47 4.53 -17.00
N SER A 56 -11.15 5.83 -17.02
CA SER A 56 -11.82 6.75 -17.92
C SER A 56 -11.69 6.13 -19.30
N ALA A 57 -12.85 5.80 -19.89
CA ALA A 57 -13.00 5.05 -21.14
C ALA A 57 -12.13 5.57 -22.29
#